data_AF-A0A0H2W764-F1
#
_entry.id   AF-A0A0H2W764-F1
#
_cell.length_a   1.000
_cell.length_b   1.000
_cell.length_c   1.000
_cell.angle_alpha   90.00
_cell.angle_beta   90.00
_cell.angle_gamma   90.00
#
_symmetry.space_group_name_H-M   'P 1'
#
loop_
_entity.id
_entity.type
_entity.pdbx_description
1 polymer ?
#
loop_
_entity_poly.entity_id
_entity_poly.type
_entity_poly.pdbx_seq_one_letter_code
_entity_poly.pdbx_strand_id
1 'polypeptide(L)'
;MLPIELPEEPEKLYYSAGEAHPLAKLETDKIRQMVIDLDVANSDSEHYVTGWMGLNSIVVVRNYQNKRGTANGFVINKGDRYRLSIQSIEFRIPKMVLWMSFRRKPRTMELITYEELGEKPSGMQQYRNILDEELLGQLDQDWHELNDYLGAACWQLENGTPLWQQLHQQITPDAIRQLATAPIFRTKHLQADGEYSGFWAGEYFFAVRQPGTKQAADNPFPAVQISWRENDKDIGSYQFDLIEGESGKSRFSLCIRPRKGANSYLLNRFDAHHLQRAIAMFTLAQQYLSGPVAG
;
A
#
# COMPACT_ATOMS: atom_id res chain seq x y z
N MET A 1 -13.34 21.94 -12.61
CA MET A 1 -12.39 20.97 -12.06
C MET A 1 -12.92 20.57 -10.68
N LEU A 2 -12.95 19.29 -10.31
CA LEU A 2 -13.28 18.88 -8.94
C LEU A 2 -11.97 18.89 -8.15
N PRO A 3 -11.60 19.95 -7.40
CA PRO A 3 -10.40 19.90 -6.58
C PRO A 3 -10.64 18.90 -5.44
N ILE A 4 -9.71 17.96 -5.26
CA ILE A 4 -9.56 17.28 -3.99
C ILE A 4 -8.51 18.05 -3.23
N GLU A 5 -8.92 18.72 -2.16
CA GLU A 5 -7.98 19.10 -1.12
C GLU A 5 -7.61 17.80 -0.39
N LEU A 6 -6.42 17.28 -0.68
CA LEU A 6 -5.88 16.18 0.11
C LEU A 6 -5.67 16.72 1.53
N PRO A 7 -6.07 15.97 2.56
CA PRO A 7 -5.85 16.38 3.94
C PRO A 7 -4.35 16.57 4.21
N GLU A 8 -4.04 17.30 5.28
CA GLU A 8 -2.67 17.45 5.77
C GLU A 8 -1.99 16.08 5.91
N GLU A 9 -0.66 16.06 5.74
CA GLU A 9 0.12 14.84 5.89
C GLU A 9 -0.22 14.13 7.21
N PRO A 10 -0.36 12.79 7.22
CA PRO A 10 -0.59 12.06 8.44
C PRO A 10 0.48 12.36 9.48
N GLU A 11 0.09 12.36 10.75
CA GLU A 11 1.05 12.35 11.85
C GLU A 11 1.99 11.14 11.75
N LYS A 12 3.26 11.36 12.09
CA LYS A 12 4.35 10.38 12.00
C LYS A 12 4.95 10.12 13.37
N LEU A 13 5.44 8.90 13.58
CA LEU A 13 6.13 8.48 14.81
C LEU A 13 7.39 7.68 14.46
N TYR A 14 8.49 7.92 15.18
CA TYR A 14 9.82 7.27 15.05
C TYR A 14 10.60 7.51 13.74
N TYR A 15 9.91 7.69 12.62
CA TYR A 15 10.49 7.73 11.28
C TYR A 15 9.91 8.89 10.48
N SER A 16 10.76 9.58 9.73
CA SER A 16 10.37 10.61 8.79
C SER A 16 11.45 10.76 7.71
N ALA A 17 11.06 11.26 6.54
CA ALA A 17 11.99 11.57 5.46
C ALA A 17 13.07 12.57 5.90
N GLY A 18 12.69 13.60 6.66
CA GLY A 18 13.60 14.67 7.10
C GLY A 18 14.68 14.23 8.09
N GLU A 19 14.46 13.12 8.81
CA GLU A 19 15.40 12.57 9.80
C GLU A 19 16.13 11.32 9.31
N ALA A 20 15.69 10.73 8.19
CA ALA A 20 16.30 9.54 7.64
C ALA A 20 17.71 9.84 7.09
N HIS A 21 18.69 9.00 7.46
CA HIS A 21 19.99 9.04 6.82
C HIS A 21 19.95 8.36 5.45
N PRO A 22 20.85 8.72 4.51
CA PRO A 22 20.99 8.04 3.23
C PRO A 22 21.24 6.54 3.40
N LEU A 23 20.84 5.74 2.41
CA LEU A 23 21.00 4.28 2.38
C LEU A 23 22.45 3.85 2.62
N ALA A 24 23.42 4.63 2.13
CA ALA A 24 24.85 4.36 2.31
C ALA A 24 25.30 4.35 3.79
N LYS A 25 24.53 4.97 4.69
CA LYS A 25 24.82 5.08 6.12
C LYS A 25 23.88 4.23 6.97
N LEU A 26 23.06 3.38 6.35
CA LEU A 26 22.06 2.60 7.06
C LEU A 26 22.71 1.49 7.89
N GLU A 27 22.36 1.46 9.17
CA GLU A 27 22.87 0.46 10.11
C GLU A 27 21.95 -0.75 10.21
N THR A 28 22.55 -1.94 10.36
CA THR A 28 21.82 -3.21 10.45
C THR A 28 20.77 -3.22 11.57
N ASP A 29 21.12 -2.69 12.75
CA ASP A 29 20.22 -2.69 13.91
C ASP A 29 19.02 -1.75 13.70
N LYS A 30 19.20 -0.66 12.94
CA LYS A 30 18.10 0.25 12.58
C LYS A 30 17.07 -0.45 11.70
N ILE A 31 17.50 -1.23 10.70
CA ILE A 31 16.59 -2.04 9.85
C ILE A 31 15.75 -2.99 10.72
N ARG A 32 16.40 -3.68 11.67
CA ARG A 32 15.72 -4.62 12.58
C ARG A 32 14.69 -3.90 13.44
N GLN A 33 15.06 -2.76 14.04
CA GLN A 33 14.14 -1.98 14.86
C GLN A 33 12.92 -1.51 14.06
N MET A 34 13.14 -0.99 12.84
CA MET A 34 12.07 -0.54 11.95
C MET A 34 11.07 -1.65 11.62
N VAL A 35 11.55 -2.89 11.43
CA VAL A 35 10.68 -4.04 11.18
C VAL A 35 9.89 -4.43 12.43
N ILE A 36 10.50 -4.31 13.62
CA ILE A 36 9.84 -4.62 14.91
C ILE A 36 8.75 -3.59 15.22
N ASP A 37 8.98 -2.31 14.95
CA ASP A 37 8.00 -1.25 15.25
C ASP A 37 6.73 -1.35 14.39
N LEU A 38 6.78 -2.11 13.29
CA LEU A 38 5.61 -2.44 12.46
C LEU A 38 5.02 -3.83 12.75
N ASP A 39 5.45 -4.48 13.82
CA ASP A 39 4.96 -5.81 14.16
C ASP A 39 3.48 -5.80 14.56
N VAL A 40 2.62 -6.07 13.59
CA VAL A 40 1.18 -6.27 13.81
C VAL A 40 0.87 -7.67 14.33
N ALA A 41 1.76 -8.65 14.08
CA ALA A 41 1.51 -10.04 14.42
C ALA A 41 1.88 -10.38 15.87
N ASN A 42 2.73 -9.58 16.52
CA ASN A 42 3.33 -9.87 17.84
C ASN A 42 3.94 -11.29 17.87
N SER A 43 4.61 -11.67 16.77
CA SER A 43 5.07 -13.05 16.55
C SER A 43 6.54 -13.11 16.13
N ASP A 44 7.29 -13.99 16.77
CA ASP A 44 8.66 -14.30 16.37
C ASP A 44 8.75 -15.25 15.16
N SER A 45 7.62 -15.74 14.66
CA SER A 45 7.56 -16.56 13.44
C SER A 45 7.76 -15.73 12.17
N GLU A 46 8.12 -16.39 11.07
CA GLU A 46 8.19 -15.75 9.76
C GLU A 46 6.81 -15.17 9.39
N HIS A 47 6.78 -13.89 9.08
CA HIS A 47 5.56 -13.24 8.57
C HIS A 47 5.90 -12.06 7.68
N TYR A 48 4.90 -11.71 6.88
CA TYR A 48 4.97 -10.64 5.90
C TYR A 48 3.83 -9.66 6.17
N VAL A 49 4.16 -8.39 6.21
CA VAL A 49 3.18 -7.31 6.22
C VAL A 49 3.30 -6.55 4.91
N THR A 50 2.25 -6.58 4.09
CA THR A 50 2.20 -5.85 2.83
C THR A 50 1.55 -4.49 3.06
N GLY A 51 1.99 -3.44 2.37
CA GLY A 51 1.35 -2.14 2.38
C GLY A 51 1.58 -1.38 1.08
N TRP A 52 1.12 -0.13 1.03
CA TRP A 52 1.13 0.67 -0.21
C TRP A 52 1.68 2.08 0.02
N MET A 53 2.65 2.47 -0.81
CA MET A 53 3.20 3.82 -0.88
C MET A 53 2.91 4.40 -2.27
N GLY A 54 1.83 5.17 -2.35
CA GLY A 54 1.22 5.55 -3.61
C GLY A 54 0.75 4.30 -4.36
N LEU A 55 1.15 4.14 -5.61
CA LEU A 55 0.79 2.95 -6.42
C LEU A 55 1.81 1.81 -6.31
N ASN A 56 2.78 1.92 -5.39
CA ASN A 56 3.90 1.00 -5.25
C ASN A 56 3.72 0.12 -4.01
N SER A 57 4.01 -1.17 -4.14
CA SER A 57 3.86 -2.10 -3.02
C SER A 57 5.09 -2.09 -2.13
N ILE A 58 4.83 -2.17 -0.82
CA ILE A 58 5.83 -2.39 0.22
C ILE A 58 5.57 -3.75 0.84
N VAL A 59 6.64 -4.51 1.07
CA VAL A 59 6.59 -5.75 1.84
C VAL A 59 7.59 -5.64 2.98
N VAL A 60 7.08 -5.67 4.20
CA VAL A 60 7.86 -5.82 5.42
C VAL A 60 8.05 -7.32 5.64
N VAL A 61 9.30 -7.74 5.68
CA VAL A 61 9.71 -9.13 5.86
C VAL A 61 10.25 -9.26 7.27
N ARG A 62 9.63 -10.13 8.08
CA ARG A 62 10.14 -10.46 9.40
C ARG A 62 10.50 -11.92 9.50
N ASN A 63 11.68 -12.17 10.07
CA ASN A 63 12.21 -13.49 10.39
C ASN A 63 12.09 -14.49 9.23
N TYR A 64 12.28 -14.04 7.98
CA TYR A 64 12.33 -14.95 6.83
C TYR A 64 13.50 -15.90 6.98
N GLN A 65 13.26 -17.21 6.97
CA GLN A 65 14.29 -18.22 7.20
C GLN A 65 14.57 -19.03 5.94
N ASN A 66 15.85 -19.11 5.57
CA ASN A 66 16.28 -20.02 4.51
C ASN A 66 17.62 -20.69 4.83
N LYS A 67 18.17 -21.42 3.85
CA LYS A 67 19.47 -22.12 3.99
C LYS A 67 20.64 -21.19 4.31
N ARG A 68 20.54 -19.90 3.94
CA ARG A 68 21.60 -18.89 4.12
C ARG A 68 21.51 -18.18 5.47
N GLY A 69 20.35 -18.15 6.12
CA GLY A 69 20.17 -17.42 7.36
C GLY A 69 18.74 -16.95 7.59
N THR A 70 18.62 -15.96 8.49
CA THR A 70 17.38 -15.26 8.79
C THR A 70 17.46 -13.83 8.29
N ALA A 71 16.43 -13.33 7.62
CA ALA A 71 16.36 -11.97 7.11
C ALA A 71 15.18 -11.18 7.70
N ASN A 72 15.42 -9.91 7.96
CA ASN A 72 14.41 -8.91 8.29
C ASN A 72 14.61 -7.70 7.38
N GLY A 73 13.55 -7.05 6.93
CA GLY A 73 13.70 -5.79 6.19
C GLY A 73 12.50 -5.44 5.34
N PHE A 74 12.76 -4.66 4.29
CA PHE A 74 11.75 -4.08 3.42
C PHE A 74 12.03 -4.43 1.96
N VAL A 75 10.97 -4.62 1.20
CA VAL A 75 11.00 -4.74 -0.25
C VAL A 75 10.00 -3.74 -0.82
N ILE A 76 10.47 -2.83 -1.66
CA ILE A 76 9.65 -1.85 -2.38
C ILE A 76 9.64 -2.27 -3.85
N ASN A 77 8.45 -2.42 -4.45
CA ASN A 77 8.32 -2.61 -5.89
C ASN A 77 7.70 -1.36 -6.52
N LYS A 78 8.46 -0.68 -7.39
CA LYS A 78 8.03 0.54 -8.07
C LYS A 78 7.29 0.22 -9.37
N GLY A 79 6.19 -0.54 -9.25
CA GLY A 79 5.50 -1.15 -10.38
C GLY A 79 6.39 -2.19 -11.08
N ASP A 80 6.33 -2.23 -12.41
CA ASP A 80 7.17 -3.14 -13.23
C ASP A 80 8.54 -2.55 -13.57
N ARG A 81 8.95 -1.45 -12.89
CA ARG A 81 10.20 -0.73 -13.20
C ARG A 81 11.40 -1.31 -12.49
N TYR A 82 11.32 -1.41 -11.16
CA TYR A 82 12.40 -1.96 -10.35
C TYR A 82 11.90 -2.38 -8.96
N ARG A 83 12.75 -3.16 -8.31
CA ARG A 83 12.64 -3.56 -6.90
C ARG A 83 13.84 -3.03 -6.13
N LEU A 84 13.57 -2.40 -4.99
CA LEU A 84 14.55 -2.08 -3.96
C LEU A 84 14.33 -2.99 -2.77
N SER A 85 15.37 -3.68 -2.30
CA SER A 85 15.32 -4.51 -1.09
C SER A 85 16.36 -4.02 -0.08
N ILE A 86 15.93 -3.82 1.16
CA ILE A 86 16.73 -3.26 2.26
C ILE A 86 16.61 -4.25 3.42
N GLN A 87 17.63 -5.05 3.67
CA GLN A 87 17.52 -6.19 4.58
C GLN A 87 18.68 -6.25 5.57
N SER A 88 18.39 -6.68 6.78
CA SER A 88 19.33 -7.20 7.76
C SER A 88 19.33 -8.73 7.70
N ILE A 89 20.45 -9.33 7.34
CA ILE A 89 20.62 -10.78 7.21
C ILE A 89 21.56 -11.31 8.29
N GLU A 90 21.06 -12.22 9.12
CA GLU A 90 21.87 -13.01 10.05
C GLU A 90 22.22 -14.35 9.41
N PHE A 91 23.50 -14.54 9.07
CA PHE A 91 23.94 -15.73 8.35
C PHE A 91 23.88 -17.00 9.21
N ARG A 92 23.46 -18.11 8.60
CA ARG A 92 23.56 -19.42 9.23
C ARG A 92 24.98 -19.95 9.09
N ILE A 93 25.78 -19.84 10.16
CA ILE A 93 27.14 -20.35 10.22
C ILE A 93 27.20 -21.60 11.12
N PRO A 94 27.82 -22.72 10.68
CA PRO A 94 28.00 -23.90 11.53
C PRO A 94 28.74 -23.56 12.83
N LYS A 95 28.31 -24.14 13.97
CA LYS A 95 28.87 -23.84 15.30
C LYS A 95 30.39 -24.03 15.37
N MET A 96 30.93 -25.04 14.68
CA MET A 96 32.37 -25.29 14.60
C MET A 96 33.13 -24.11 13.97
N VAL A 97 32.58 -23.51 12.91
CA VAL A 97 33.18 -22.34 12.23
C VAL A 97 33.11 -21.11 13.13
N LEU A 98 32.00 -20.90 13.84
CA LEU A 98 31.89 -19.82 14.83
C LEU A 98 32.97 -19.95 15.93
N TRP A 99 33.13 -21.14 16.50
CA TRP A 99 34.13 -21.42 17.52
C TRP A 99 35.57 -21.19 17.02
N MET A 100 35.91 -21.70 15.82
CA MET A 100 37.23 -21.46 15.20
C MET A 100 37.49 -19.98 14.92
N SER A 101 36.44 -19.18 14.70
CA SER A 101 36.54 -17.71 14.53
C SER A 101 36.44 -16.91 15.83
N PHE A 102 36.40 -17.58 17.00
CA PHE A 102 36.19 -16.97 18.32
C PHE A 102 34.89 -16.13 18.43
N ARG A 103 33.86 -16.45 17.64
CA ARG A 103 32.57 -15.74 17.65
C ARG A 103 31.50 -16.55 18.38
N ARG A 104 30.67 -15.87 19.19
CA ARG A 104 29.52 -16.47 19.87
C ARG A 104 28.24 -16.47 19.03
N LYS A 105 28.12 -15.54 18.08
CA LYS A 105 26.97 -15.39 17.18
C LYS A 105 27.46 -15.12 15.75
N PRO A 106 26.68 -15.49 14.71
CA PRO A 106 26.95 -15.07 13.35
C PRO A 106 26.98 -13.54 13.24
N ARG A 107 27.67 -13.05 12.21
CA ARG A 107 27.60 -11.62 11.87
C ARG A 107 26.25 -11.37 11.22
N THR A 108 25.54 -10.33 11.67
CA THR A 108 24.43 -9.74 10.93
C THR A 108 24.99 -8.68 9.99
N MET A 109 24.47 -8.62 8.76
CA MET A 109 24.88 -7.62 7.78
C MET A 109 23.67 -6.99 7.12
N GLU A 110 23.82 -5.71 6.75
CA GLU A 110 22.94 -5.02 5.83
C GLU A 110 23.18 -5.51 4.39
N LEU A 111 22.09 -5.74 3.67
CA LEU A 111 22.09 -6.03 2.25
C LEU A 111 21.05 -5.12 1.61
N ILE A 112 21.53 -4.17 0.83
CA ILE A 112 20.70 -3.27 0.03
C ILE A 112 20.92 -3.63 -1.44
N THR A 113 19.82 -4.00 -2.11
CA THR A 113 19.87 -4.45 -3.51
C THR A 113 18.83 -3.77 -4.37
N TYR A 114 19.23 -3.53 -5.61
CA TYR A 114 18.40 -3.02 -6.68
C TYR A 114 18.28 -4.08 -7.77
N GLU A 115 17.09 -4.21 -8.33
CA GLU A 115 16.79 -5.11 -9.45
C GLU A 115 15.86 -4.39 -10.43
N GLU A 116 16.35 -4.09 -11.63
CA GLU A 116 15.50 -3.61 -12.72
C GLU A 116 14.51 -4.72 -13.15
N LEU A 117 13.25 -4.33 -13.32
CA LEU A 117 12.15 -5.21 -13.72
C LEU A 117 11.67 -4.86 -15.14
N GLY A 118 10.75 -5.65 -15.70
CA GLY A 118 10.15 -5.37 -16.99
C GLY A 118 10.89 -5.99 -18.18
N GLU A 119 11.01 -5.26 -19.28
CA GLU A 119 11.41 -5.81 -20.60
C GLU A 119 12.89 -6.22 -20.70
N LYS A 120 13.77 -5.64 -19.87
CA LYS A 120 15.19 -5.99 -19.80
C LYS A 120 15.63 -6.12 -18.35
N PRO A 121 15.23 -7.21 -17.66
CA PRO A 121 15.58 -7.37 -16.26
C PRO A 121 17.09 -7.46 -16.12
N SER A 122 17.66 -6.53 -15.36
CA SER A 122 19.04 -6.62 -14.92
C SER A 122 19.11 -7.63 -13.77
N GLY A 123 20.13 -8.47 -13.72
CA GLY A 123 20.37 -9.27 -12.52
C GLY A 123 20.55 -8.38 -11.29
N MET A 124 20.16 -8.88 -10.11
CA MET A 124 20.25 -8.16 -8.84
C MET A 124 21.64 -7.53 -8.61
N GLN A 125 21.66 -6.23 -8.33
CA GLN A 125 22.84 -5.43 -8.05
C GLN A 125 22.86 -4.97 -6.59
N GLN A 126 24.05 -4.89 -5.98
CA GLN A 126 24.18 -4.29 -4.65
C GLN A 126 24.29 -2.77 -4.75
N TYR A 127 23.56 -2.06 -3.90
CA TYR A 127 23.52 -0.58 -3.87
C TYR A 127 24.91 0.06 -3.93
N ARG A 128 25.84 -0.42 -3.10
CA ARG A 128 27.23 0.09 -3.04
C ARG A 128 28.05 -0.06 -4.34
N ASN A 129 27.57 -0.85 -5.30
CA ASN A 129 28.25 -1.08 -6.58
C ASN A 129 27.59 -0.31 -7.73
N ILE A 130 26.49 0.42 -7.48
CA ILE A 130 25.84 1.27 -8.47
C ILE A 130 26.73 2.50 -8.67
N LEU A 131 27.04 2.80 -9.94
CA LEU A 131 27.86 3.96 -10.33
C LEU A 131 27.02 5.14 -10.84
N ASP A 132 25.76 4.89 -11.17
CA ASP A 132 24.83 5.90 -11.65
C ASP A 132 24.33 6.76 -10.46
N GLU A 133 24.78 8.02 -10.42
CA GLU A 133 24.44 8.97 -9.37
C GLU A 133 22.94 9.36 -9.37
N GLU A 134 22.29 9.39 -10.53
CA GLU A 134 20.86 9.69 -10.62
C GLU A 134 20.04 8.54 -10.04
N LEU A 135 20.42 7.30 -10.37
CA LEU A 135 19.81 6.11 -9.78
C LEU A 135 20.03 6.07 -8.27
N LEU A 136 21.24 6.34 -7.78
CA LEU A 136 21.52 6.40 -6.34
C LEU A 136 20.63 7.43 -5.64
N GLY A 137 20.52 8.64 -6.21
CA GLY A 137 19.64 9.69 -5.68
C GLY A 137 18.17 9.27 -5.64
N GLN A 138 17.69 8.56 -6.67
CA GLN A 138 16.32 8.03 -6.68
C GLN A 138 16.09 6.96 -5.61
N LEU A 139 17.05 6.06 -5.40
CA LEU A 139 16.94 5.02 -4.37
C LEU A 139 16.99 5.61 -2.95
N ASP A 140 17.80 6.64 -2.73
CA ASP A 140 17.80 7.40 -1.48
C ASP A 140 16.46 8.13 -1.28
N GLN A 141 15.89 8.74 -2.32
CA GLN A 141 14.56 9.36 -2.24
C GLN A 141 13.47 8.35 -1.90
N ASP A 142 13.48 7.17 -2.52
CA ASP A 142 12.54 6.09 -2.19
C ASP A 142 12.66 5.62 -0.75
N TRP A 143 13.88 5.63 -0.21
CA TRP A 143 14.13 5.33 1.18
C TRP A 143 13.56 6.40 2.12
N HIS A 144 13.70 7.68 1.77
CA HIS A 144 13.06 8.77 2.50
C HIS A 144 11.53 8.66 2.47
N GLU A 145 10.93 8.39 1.31
CA GLU A 145 9.49 8.16 1.18
C GLU A 145 9.04 6.96 2.03
N LEU A 146 9.82 5.87 2.05
CA LEU A 146 9.54 4.73 2.91
C LEU A 146 9.54 5.15 4.39
N ASN A 147 10.49 5.97 4.84
CA ASN A 147 10.52 6.43 6.24
C ASN A 147 9.29 7.25 6.63
N ASP A 148 8.78 8.10 5.73
CA ASP A 148 7.51 8.81 5.96
C ASP A 148 6.32 7.86 6.06
N TYR A 149 6.24 6.88 5.14
CA TYR A 149 5.21 5.85 5.18
C TYR A 149 5.27 5.04 6.50
N LEU A 150 6.47 4.61 6.90
CA LEU A 150 6.69 3.85 8.13
C LEU A 150 6.31 4.68 9.36
N GLY A 151 6.68 5.96 9.37
CA GLY A 151 6.36 6.87 10.46
C GLY A 151 4.86 7.03 10.65
N ALA A 152 4.13 7.24 9.55
CA ALA A 152 2.68 7.34 9.58
C ALA A 152 2.01 6.02 10.00
N ALA A 153 2.54 4.89 9.55
CA ALA A 153 2.04 3.56 9.93
C ALA A 153 2.25 3.27 11.42
N CYS A 154 3.43 3.57 11.98
CA CYS A 154 3.70 3.43 13.41
C CYS A 154 2.76 4.31 14.24
N TRP A 155 2.56 5.57 13.85
CA TRP A 155 1.64 6.46 14.55
C TRP A 155 0.20 5.92 14.55
N GLN A 156 -0.29 5.41 13.40
CA GLN A 156 -1.60 4.76 13.32
C GLN A 156 -1.69 3.59 14.29
N LEU A 157 -0.71 2.68 14.28
CA LEU A 157 -0.74 1.47 15.11
C LEU A 157 -0.74 1.78 16.61
N GLU A 158 0.11 2.71 17.06
CA GLU A 158 0.22 3.06 18.48
C GLU A 158 -0.98 3.84 19.02
N ASN A 159 -1.65 4.61 18.16
CA ASN A 159 -2.82 5.42 18.54
C ASN A 159 -4.16 4.73 18.24
N GLY A 160 -4.17 3.40 18.05
CA GLY A 160 -5.40 2.63 17.87
C GLY A 160 -6.06 2.76 16.50
N THR A 161 -5.31 3.18 15.48
CA THR A 161 -5.69 3.31 14.06
C THR A 161 -6.82 4.32 13.80
N PRO A 162 -6.65 5.60 14.17
CA PRO A 162 -7.71 6.59 14.12
C PRO A 162 -8.24 6.85 12.70
N LEU A 163 -7.40 6.82 11.66
CA LEU A 163 -7.87 7.00 10.28
C LEU A 163 -8.72 5.80 9.82
N TRP A 164 -8.38 4.59 10.26
CA TRP A 164 -9.17 3.40 10.00
C TRP A 164 -10.54 3.46 10.69
N GLN A 165 -10.56 3.91 11.95
CA GLN A 165 -11.81 4.14 12.68
C GLN A 165 -12.67 5.20 12.01
N GLN A 166 -12.07 6.33 11.60
CA GLN A 166 -12.74 7.40 10.88
C GLN A 166 -13.33 6.90 9.55
N LEU A 167 -12.57 6.12 8.77
CA LEU A 167 -13.02 5.51 7.52
C LEU A 167 -14.30 4.70 7.76
N HIS A 168 -14.32 3.82 8.77
CA HIS A 168 -15.49 2.99 9.09
C HIS A 168 -16.67 3.76 9.67
N GLN A 169 -16.43 4.89 10.35
CA GLN A 169 -17.49 5.76 10.85
C GLN A 169 -18.17 6.55 9.71
N GLN A 170 -17.38 7.01 8.74
CA GLN A 170 -17.88 7.85 7.64
C GLN A 170 -18.43 7.04 6.47
N ILE A 171 -17.76 5.94 6.12
CA ILE A 171 -18.10 5.09 4.97
C ILE A 171 -18.88 3.88 5.45
N THR A 172 -20.19 4.06 5.58
CA THR A 172 -21.11 3.00 6.01
C THR A 172 -21.61 2.18 4.82
N PRO A 173 -22.12 0.95 5.07
CA PRO A 173 -22.78 0.17 4.02
C PRO A 173 -23.93 0.90 3.33
N ASP A 174 -24.71 1.70 4.07
CA ASP A 174 -25.80 2.48 3.50
C ASP A 174 -25.29 3.62 2.63
N ALA A 175 -24.20 4.28 3.02
CA ALA A 175 -23.56 5.32 2.20
C ALA A 175 -23.08 4.75 0.85
N ILE A 176 -22.50 3.54 0.84
CA ILE A 176 -22.09 2.86 -0.40
C ILE A 176 -23.30 2.52 -1.27
N ARG A 177 -24.38 2.00 -0.67
CA ARG A 177 -25.63 1.70 -1.40
C ARG A 177 -26.26 2.96 -2.00
N GLN A 178 -26.29 4.05 -1.24
CA GLN A 178 -26.80 5.33 -1.71
C GLN A 178 -25.99 5.84 -2.90
N LEU A 179 -24.66 5.83 -2.78
CA LEU A 179 -23.77 6.30 -3.84
C LEU A 179 -23.89 5.41 -5.10
N ALA A 180 -23.95 4.09 -4.92
CA ALA A 180 -24.11 3.14 -6.01
C ALA A 180 -25.44 3.28 -6.77
N THR A 181 -26.48 3.85 -6.14
CA THR A 181 -27.80 4.04 -6.75
C THR A 181 -28.03 5.43 -7.33
N ALA A 182 -26.99 6.27 -7.37
CA ALA A 182 -27.07 7.62 -7.93
C ALA A 182 -27.65 7.61 -9.37
N PRO A 183 -28.54 8.56 -9.74
CA PRO A 183 -29.27 8.52 -11.00
C PRO A 183 -28.39 8.44 -12.25
N ILE A 184 -27.20 9.03 -12.22
CA ILE A 184 -26.24 9.04 -13.32
C ILE A 184 -25.80 7.64 -13.74
N PHE A 185 -25.79 6.67 -12.81
CA PHE A 185 -25.43 5.28 -13.10
C PHE A 185 -26.55 4.47 -13.76
N ARG A 186 -27.72 5.07 -14.00
CA ARG A 186 -28.82 4.45 -14.77
C ARG A 186 -28.82 4.88 -16.24
N THR A 187 -27.86 5.70 -16.64
CA THR A 187 -27.75 6.21 -18.02
C THR A 187 -27.10 5.19 -18.95
N LYS A 188 -27.37 5.29 -20.27
CA LYS A 188 -26.88 4.34 -21.28
C LYS A 188 -25.41 4.55 -21.70
N HIS A 189 -24.72 5.56 -21.16
CA HIS A 189 -23.40 6.00 -21.66
C HIS A 189 -22.24 5.68 -20.72
N LEU A 190 -22.38 4.65 -19.87
CA LEU A 190 -21.31 4.24 -18.96
C LEU A 190 -20.23 3.45 -19.70
N GLN A 191 -18.97 3.74 -19.36
CA GLN A 191 -17.79 3.00 -19.78
C GLN A 191 -17.58 1.80 -18.84
N ALA A 192 -17.23 0.65 -19.41
CA ALA A 192 -16.91 -0.55 -18.63
C ALA A 192 -15.44 -0.54 -18.17
N ASP A 193 -15.21 -1.00 -16.94
CA ASP A 193 -13.89 -1.26 -16.37
C ASP A 193 -13.96 -2.52 -15.49
N GLY A 194 -13.71 -3.68 -16.09
CA GLY A 194 -13.90 -4.97 -15.44
C GLY A 194 -15.36 -5.20 -15.05
N GLU A 195 -15.60 -5.41 -13.76
CA GLU A 195 -16.94 -5.57 -13.19
C GLU A 195 -17.69 -4.25 -12.93
N TYR A 196 -17.00 -3.11 -13.11
CA TYR A 196 -17.54 -1.78 -12.86
C TYR A 196 -18.01 -1.12 -14.15
N SER A 197 -18.99 -0.23 -14.03
CA SER A 197 -19.43 0.66 -15.11
C SER A 197 -19.55 2.08 -14.59
N GLY A 198 -19.02 3.05 -15.32
CA GLY A 198 -18.83 4.40 -14.81
C GLY A 198 -18.62 5.47 -15.86
N PHE A 199 -18.23 6.65 -15.42
CA PHE A 199 -17.94 7.79 -16.28
C PHE A 199 -16.81 8.64 -15.71
N TRP A 200 -16.14 9.40 -16.58
CA TRP A 200 -15.11 10.35 -16.19
C TRP A 200 -15.73 11.71 -15.87
N ALA A 201 -15.27 12.32 -14.79
CA ALA A 201 -15.58 13.69 -14.39
C ALA A 201 -14.27 14.41 -14.04
N GLY A 202 -13.66 15.04 -15.05
CA GLY A 202 -12.29 15.56 -14.93
C GLY A 202 -11.29 14.42 -14.76
N GLU A 203 -10.45 14.51 -13.71
CA GLU A 203 -9.39 13.56 -13.41
C GLU A 203 -9.86 12.29 -12.69
N TYR A 204 -11.16 12.20 -12.38
CA TYR A 204 -11.74 11.08 -11.64
C TYR A 204 -12.66 10.25 -12.50
N PHE A 205 -12.58 8.93 -12.31
CA PHE A 205 -13.54 7.98 -12.87
C PHE A 205 -14.38 7.43 -11.73
N PHE A 206 -15.69 7.70 -11.78
CA PHE A 206 -16.65 7.17 -10.82
C PHE A 206 -17.37 6.00 -11.46
N ALA A 207 -17.34 4.84 -10.82
CA ALA A 207 -17.94 3.63 -11.36
C ALA A 207 -18.59 2.79 -10.27
N VAL A 208 -19.53 1.95 -10.67
CA VAL A 208 -20.30 1.09 -9.77
C VAL A 208 -20.34 -0.33 -10.29
N ARG A 209 -20.32 -1.28 -9.35
CA ARG A 209 -20.76 -2.64 -9.59
C ARG A 209 -22.19 -2.77 -9.06
N GLN A 210 -23.13 -3.05 -9.97
CA GLN A 210 -24.53 -3.24 -9.59
C GLN A 210 -24.82 -4.71 -9.24
N PRO A 211 -25.58 -4.99 -8.17
CA PRO A 211 -26.06 -6.33 -7.85
C PRO A 211 -26.80 -6.99 -9.02
N GLY A 212 -26.68 -8.32 -9.14
CA GLY A 212 -27.45 -9.10 -10.13
C GLY A 212 -27.07 -8.87 -11.59
N THR A 213 -25.98 -8.14 -11.86
CA THR A 213 -25.39 -8.06 -13.20
C THR A 213 -24.58 -9.31 -13.50
N LYS A 214 -24.38 -9.64 -14.79
CA LYS A 214 -23.50 -10.74 -15.20
C LYS A 214 -22.07 -10.58 -14.65
N GLN A 215 -21.66 -9.33 -14.42
CA GLN A 215 -20.37 -8.96 -13.84
C GLN A 215 -20.28 -9.19 -12.32
N ALA A 216 -21.40 -9.25 -11.59
CA ALA A 216 -21.45 -9.39 -10.13
C ALA A 216 -21.71 -10.85 -9.68
N ALA A 217 -21.39 -11.84 -10.51
CA ALA A 217 -21.72 -13.25 -10.26
C ALA A 217 -21.10 -13.79 -8.95
N ASP A 218 -19.94 -13.25 -8.54
CA ASP A 218 -19.18 -13.70 -7.38
C ASP A 218 -19.42 -12.84 -6.11
N ASN A 219 -20.07 -11.67 -6.23
CA ASN A 219 -20.43 -10.84 -5.07
C ASN A 219 -21.81 -10.16 -5.28
N PRO A 220 -22.83 -10.52 -4.50
CA PRO A 220 -24.19 -10.01 -4.67
C PRO A 220 -24.39 -8.56 -4.19
N PHE A 221 -23.38 -7.92 -3.60
CA PHE A 221 -23.50 -6.58 -3.03
C PHE A 221 -22.95 -5.49 -3.97
N PRO A 222 -23.50 -4.26 -3.89
CA PRO A 222 -22.99 -3.14 -4.68
C PRO A 222 -21.61 -2.71 -4.20
N ALA A 223 -20.81 -2.21 -5.13
CA ALA A 223 -19.52 -1.58 -4.86
C ALA A 223 -19.37 -0.27 -5.63
N VAL A 224 -18.58 0.65 -5.08
CA VAL A 224 -18.20 1.89 -5.76
C VAL A 224 -16.69 1.87 -6.02
N GLN A 225 -16.29 2.17 -7.25
CA GLN A 225 -14.90 2.41 -7.60
C GLN A 225 -14.69 3.88 -7.89
N ILE A 226 -13.64 4.45 -7.31
CA ILE A 226 -13.17 5.80 -7.62
C ILE A 226 -11.73 5.67 -8.10
N SER A 227 -11.50 5.99 -9.37
CA SER A 227 -10.16 5.98 -9.96
C SER A 227 -9.64 7.40 -10.16
N TRP A 228 -8.32 7.56 -10.09
CA TRP A 228 -7.62 8.80 -10.37
C TRP A 228 -6.41 8.54 -11.24
N ARG A 229 -5.97 9.56 -11.98
CA ARG A 229 -4.71 9.55 -12.70
C ARG A 229 -3.60 9.97 -11.74
N GLU A 230 -2.62 9.09 -11.52
CA GLU A 230 -1.40 9.45 -10.81
C GLU A 230 -0.39 10.10 -11.77
N ASN A 231 -0.36 9.61 -13.00
CA ASN A 231 0.36 10.19 -14.13
C ASN A 231 -0.35 9.76 -15.44
N ASP A 232 0.23 10.11 -16.59
CA ASP A 232 -0.35 9.78 -17.91
C ASP A 232 -0.55 8.28 -18.16
N LYS A 233 0.21 7.42 -17.47
CA LYS A 233 0.22 5.96 -17.65
C LYS A 233 -0.47 5.21 -16.52
N ASP A 234 -0.44 5.75 -15.30
CA ASP A 234 -0.83 5.05 -14.10
C ASP A 234 -2.16 5.57 -13.56
N ILE A 235 -3.16 4.69 -13.54
CA ILE A 235 -4.48 4.92 -12.97
C ILE A 235 -4.63 4.07 -11.71
N GLY A 236 -4.65 4.72 -10.55
CA GLY A 236 -4.98 4.10 -9.27
C GLY A 236 -6.50 4.04 -9.10
N SER A 237 -6.99 3.08 -8.32
CA SER A 237 -8.40 3.04 -7.91
C SER A 237 -8.57 2.60 -6.48
N TYR A 238 -9.52 3.21 -5.77
CA TYR A 238 -10.09 2.64 -4.56
C TYR A 238 -11.41 1.97 -4.89
N GLN A 239 -11.62 0.79 -4.31
CA GLN A 239 -12.86 0.03 -4.41
C GLN A 239 -13.46 -0.06 -3.02
N PHE A 240 -14.62 0.60 -2.86
CA PHE A 240 -15.44 0.60 -1.67
C PHE A 240 -16.48 -0.49 -1.82
N ASP A 241 -16.14 -1.68 -1.34
CA ASP A 241 -16.92 -2.89 -1.54
C ASP A 241 -17.75 -3.24 -0.29
N LEU A 242 -18.87 -3.89 -0.53
CA LEU A 242 -19.66 -4.60 0.47
C LEU A 242 -19.45 -6.09 0.27
N ILE A 243 -19.07 -6.78 1.35
CA ILE A 243 -18.85 -8.22 1.34
C ILE A 243 -19.68 -8.88 2.43
N GLU A 244 -19.88 -10.18 2.34
CA GLU A 244 -20.59 -10.92 3.37
C GLU A 244 -19.80 -10.90 4.69
N GLY A 245 -20.48 -10.58 5.78
CA GLY A 245 -19.96 -10.63 7.14
C GLY A 245 -20.39 -11.89 7.87
N GLU A 246 -19.78 -12.15 9.04
CA GLU A 246 -19.99 -13.38 9.83
C GLU A 246 -21.44 -13.63 10.27
N SER A 247 -22.27 -12.58 10.34
CA SER A 247 -23.69 -12.67 10.70
C SER A 247 -24.64 -12.65 9.50
N GLY A 248 -24.12 -12.81 8.27
CA GLY A 248 -24.88 -12.64 7.02
C GLY A 248 -25.20 -11.18 6.67
N LYS A 249 -24.80 -10.21 7.52
CA LYS A 249 -24.90 -8.78 7.23
C LYS A 249 -23.73 -8.33 6.36
N SER A 250 -23.97 -7.42 5.42
CA SER A 250 -22.90 -6.83 4.60
C SER A 250 -21.93 -6.00 5.44
N ARG A 251 -20.64 -6.24 5.30
CA ARG A 251 -19.56 -5.44 5.89
C ARG A 251 -18.82 -4.65 4.82
N PHE A 252 -18.32 -3.48 5.18
CA PHE A 252 -17.49 -2.65 4.31
C PHE A 252 -16.07 -3.25 4.18
N SER A 253 -15.53 -3.20 2.97
CA SER A 253 -14.17 -3.55 2.62
C SER A 253 -13.59 -2.49 1.69
N LEU A 254 -12.36 -2.05 1.98
CA LEU A 254 -11.63 -1.10 1.15
C LEU A 254 -10.46 -1.80 0.47
N CYS A 255 -10.43 -1.73 -0.85
CA CYS A 255 -9.31 -2.22 -1.66
C CYS A 255 -8.65 -1.09 -2.45
N ILE A 256 -7.36 -1.24 -2.69
CA ILE A 256 -6.61 -0.50 -3.70
C ILE A 256 -6.39 -1.39 -4.93
N ARG A 257 -6.63 -0.82 -6.11
CA ARG A 257 -6.15 -1.35 -7.38
C ARG A 257 -5.08 -0.40 -7.90
N PRO A 258 -3.78 -0.76 -7.84
CA PRO A 258 -2.71 0.19 -8.05
C PRO A 258 -2.57 0.63 -9.51
N ARG A 259 -3.00 -0.20 -10.47
CA ARG A 259 -2.93 0.09 -11.90
C ARG A 259 -4.16 -0.47 -12.59
N LYS A 260 -4.56 0.13 -13.71
CA LYS A 260 -5.60 -0.43 -14.57
C LYS A 260 -5.20 -1.84 -15.04
N GLY A 261 -6.09 -2.81 -14.83
CA GLY A 261 -5.84 -4.22 -15.16
C GLY A 261 -5.05 -5.01 -14.11
N ALA A 262 -4.55 -4.38 -13.04
CA ALA A 262 -3.98 -5.09 -11.91
C ALA A 262 -5.06 -5.68 -11.01
N ASN A 263 -4.67 -6.65 -10.17
CA ASN A 263 -5.51 -7.16 -9.10
C ASN A 263 -5.80 -6.07 -8.06
N SER A 264 -6.88 -6.28 -7.31
CA SER A 264 -7.22 -5.46 -6.14
C SER A 264 -6.66 -6.08 -4.87
N TYR A 265 -6.22 -5.22 -3.95
CA TYR A 265 -5.60 -5.62 -2.68
C TYR A 265 -6.28 -4.90 -1.53
N LEU A 266 -6.55 -5.62 -0.44
CA LEU A 266 -7.09 -5.01 0.78
C LEU A 266 -6.09 -3.98 1.31
N LEU A 267 -6.60 -2.81 1.68
CA LEU A 267 -5.80 -1.82 2.41
C LEU A 267 -5.71 -2.18 3.88
N ASN A 268 -4.56 -1.92 4.48
CA ASN A 268 -4.36 -2.11 5.90
C ASN A 268 -4.89 -0.93 6.69
N ARG A 269 -5.20 -1.21 7.96
CA ARG A 269 -5.59 -0.21 8.96
C ARG A 269 -4.54 0.87 9.26
N PHE A 270 -3.31 0.70 8.78
CA PHE A 270 -2.20 1.62 9.00
C PHE A 270 -1.69 2.28 7.71
N ASP A 271 -2.30 2.03 6.54
CA ASP A 271 -1.93 2.68 5.26
C ASP A 271 -2.41 4.15 5.25
N ALA A 272 -1.89 4.99 6.15
CA ALA A 272 -2.45 6.27 6.55
C ALA A 272 -2.79 7.22 5.37
N HIS A 273 -1.85 7.42 4.45
CA HIS A 273 -2.06 8.26 3.26
C HIS A 273 -3.19 7.72 2.37
N HIS A 274 -3.29 6.40 2.21
CA HIS A 274 -4.38 5.81 1.44
C HIS A 274 -5.73 5.93 2.14
N LEU A 275 -5.76 5.76 3.46
CA LEU A 275 -6.99 5.93 4.25
C LEU A 275 -7.51 7.37 4.17
N GLN A 276 -6.64 8.36 4.38
CA GLN A 276 -6.96 9.77 4.21
C GLN A 276 -7.49 10.09 2.81
N ARG A 277 -6.77 9.64 1.77
CA ARG A 277 -7.16 9.89 0.37
C ARG A 277 -8.50 9.20 0.04
N ALA A 278 -8.71 7.97 0.51
CA ALA A 278 -9.96 7.25 0.29
C ALA A 278 -11.15 7.95 0.94
N ILE A 279 -10.99 8.45 2.17
CA ILE A 279 -12.01 9.26 2.87
C ILE A 279 -12.36 10.52 2.05
N ALA A 280 -11.34 11.28 1.62
CA ALA A 280 -11.52 12.50 0.85
C ALA A 280 -12.21 12.21 -0.50
N MET A 281 -11.77 11.17 -1.21
CA MET A 281 -12.36 10.76 -2.49
C MET A 281 -13.81 10.30 -2.35
N PHE A 282 -14.13 9.53 -1.31
CA PHE A 282 -15.49 9.09 -1.06
C PHE A 282 -16.40 10.27 -0.74
N THR A 283 -15.93 11.21 0.09
CA THR A 283 -16.65 12.44 0.42
C THR A 283 -16.92 13.29 -0.82
N LEU A 284 -15.91 13.47 -1.68
CA LEU A 284 -16.06 14.15 -2.96
C LEU A 284 -17.13 13.46 -3.82
N ALA A 285 -17.07 12.13 -3.94
CA ALA A 285 -18.04 11.37 -4.72
C ALA A 285 -19.45 11.55 -4.17
N GLN A 286 -19.63 11.50 -2.86
CA GLN A 286 -20.93 11.76 -2.24
C GLN A 286 -21.46 13.15 -2.58
N GLN A 287 -20.64 14.20 -2.45
CA GLN A 287 -21.04 15.57 -2.77
C GLN A 287 -21.38 15.74 -4.26
N TYR A 288 -20.59 15.16 -5.14
CA TYR A 288 -20.75 15.27 -6.58
C TYR A 288 -21.95 14.48 -7.11
N LEU A 289 -22.14 13.25 -6.62
CA LEU A 289 -23.14 12.32 -7.13
C LEU A 289 -24.49 12.41 -6.40
N SER A 290 -24.53 13.02 -5.22
CA SER A 290 -25.76 13.21 -4.44
C SER A 290 -26.39 14.61 -4.61
N GLY A 291 -26.05 15.34 -5.69
CA GLY A 291 -26.59 16.68 -6.00
C GLY A 291 -28.12 16.77 -5.90
N PRO A 292 -28.66 17.98 -5.64
CA PRO A 292 -29.93 18.18 -4.93
C PRO A 292 -31.06 17.42 -5.59
N VAL A 293 -31.90 16.78 -4.76
CA VAL A 293 -33.22 16.28 -5.17
C VAL A 293 -33.96 17.47 -5.77
N ALA A 294 -33.98 17.56 -7.10
CA ALA A 294 -34.88 18.47 -7.79
C ALA A 294 -36.29 17.98 -7.46
N GLY A 295 -36.96 18.71 -6.57
CA GLY A 295 -38.38 18.55 -6.29
C GLY A 295 -39.23 18.92 -7.49
#